data_AF-A0A293MG86-F1
#
_entry.id   AF-A0A293MG86-F1
#
_cell.length_a   1.000
_cell.length_b   1.000
_cell.length_c   1.000
_cell.angle_alpha   90.00
_cell.angle_beta   90.00
_cell.angle_gamma   90.00
#
_symmetry.space_group_name_H-M   'P 1'
#
loop_
_entity.id
_entity.type
_entity.pdbx_description
1 polymer ?
#
loop_
_entity_poly.entity_id
_entity_poly.type
_entity_poly.pdbx_seq_one_letter_code
_entity_poly.pdbx_strand_id
1 'polypeptide(L)'
;MKLLLISDPTTDKSSAALNVQVGYMSDPREVPGLAHFCEHMLFLGTEKYPEENAYHKYLSQHAGTANAFTANDHTCYYFDVAPEFLEQTLGPHLLLL
;
A
#
# COMPACT_ATOMS: atom_id res chain seq x y z
N MET A 1 4.76 13.62 -8.82
CA MET A 1 5.20 12.57 -7.86
C MET A 1 6.63 12.87 -7.42
N LYS A 2 6.91 12.82 -6.12
CA LYS A 2 8.28 12.92 -5.58
C LYS A 2 8.77 11.51 -5.24
N LEU A 3 10.04 11.21 -5.47
CA LEU A 3 10.61 9.87 -5.32
C LEU A 3 11.89 9.88 -4.50
N LEU A 4 12.09 8.82 -3.72
CA LEU A 4 13.33 8.48 -3.04
C LEU A 4 13.62 7.01 -3.35
N LEU A 5 14.81 6.71 -3.86
CA LEU A 5 15.27 5.36 -4.13
C LEU A 5 16.39 5.02 -3.16
N ILE A 6 16.32 3.82 -2.57
CA ILE A 6 17.31 3.31 -1.63
C ILE A 6 17.80 1.98 -2.18
N SER A 7 19.13 1.84 -2.31
CA SER A 7 19.76 0.61 -2.76
C SER A 7 20.56 0.01 -1.60
N ASP A 8 20.11 -1.13 -1.10
CA ASP A 8 20.82 -1.94 -0.11
C ASP A 8 20.99 -3.36 -0.66
N PRO A 9 22.18 -3.71 -1.20
CA PRO A 9 22.45 -5.04 -1.74
C PRO A 9 22.45 -6.17 -0.69
N THR A 10 22.41 -5.83 0.60
CA THR A 10 22.47 -6.79 1.72
C THR A 10 21.15 -6.96 2.45
N THR A 11 20.09 -6.29 2.00
CA THR A 11 18.80 -6.34 2.69
C THR A 11 18.13 -7.72 2.56
N ASP A 12 17.57 -8.22 3.67
CA ASP A 12 16.79 -9.46 3.69
C ASP A 12 15.35 -9.25 3.18
N LYS A 13 14.89 -7.99 3.10
CA LYS A 13 13.59 -7.61 2.55
C LYS A 13 13.68 -6.30 1.78
N SER A 14 12.99 -6.24 0.66
CA SER A 14 12.72 -4.99 -0.04
C SER A 14 11.39 -4.40 0.40
N SER A 15 11.24 -3.09 0.25
CA SER A 15 10.04 -2.37 0.67
C SER A 15 9.76 -1.20 -0.26
N ALA A 16 8.49 -0.82 -0.34
CA ALA A 16 8.09 0.47 -0.90
C ALA A 16 6.93 1.06 -0.10
N ALA A 17 6.80 2.39 -0.19
CA ALA A 17 5.74 3.15 0.44
C ALA A 17 5.22 4.24 -0.51
N LEU A 18 3.92 4.50 -0.45
CA LEU A 18 3.26 5.59 -1.15
C LEU A 18 2.53 6.45 -0.12
N ASN A 19 2.84 7.74 -0.11
CA ASN A 19 2.15 8.72 0.71
C ASN A 19 1.27 9.62 -0.16
N VAL A 20 -0.03 9.62 0.11
CA VAL A 20 -1.01 10.51 -0.51
C VAL A 20 -1.26 11.67 0.44
N GLN A 21 -1.07 12.91 -0.03
CA GLN A 21 -1.21 14.12 0.80
C GLN A 21 -2.69 14.52 0.99
N VAL A 22 -3.50 13.56 1.45
CA VAL A 22 -4.90 13.69 1.84
C VAL A 22 -5.12 12.78 3.05
N GLY A 23 -5.71 13.30 4.11
CA GLY A 23 -6.03 12.57 5.34
C GLY A 23 -7.42 12.92 5.85
N TYR A 24 -7.76 12.51 7.08
CA TYR A 24 -9.12 12.64 7.61
C TYR A 24 -9.61 14.09 7.79
N MET A 25 -8.71 15.10 7.82
CA MET A 25 -9.15 16.51 7.80
C MET A 25 -9.76 16.93 6.46
N SER A 26 -9.60 16.11 5.42
CA SER A 26 -10.24 16.30 4.11
C SER A 26 -11.56 15.54 3.97
N ASP A 27 -12.02 14.84 5.02
CA ASP A 27 -13.30 14.14 4.99
C ASP A 27 -14.45 15.13 4.73
N PRO A 28 -15.42 14.78 3.86
CA PRO A 28 -16.67 15.51 3.77
C PRO A 28 -17.34 15.59 5.13
N ARG A 29 -17.95 16.72 5.45
CA ARG A 29 -18.63 16.91 6.76
C ARG A 29 -19.77 15.92 6.95
N GLU A 30 -20.37 15.50 5.84
CA GLU A 30 -21.47 14.55 5.78
C GLU A 30 -21.01 13.10 5.96
N VAL A 31 -19.72 12.82 5.77
CA VAL A 31 -19.14 11.46 5.83
C VAL A 31 -17.80 11.45 6.60
N PRO A 32 -17.82 11.65 7.93
CA PRO A 32 -16.62 11.52 8.75
C PRO A 32 -16.04 10.09 8.66
N GLY A 33 -14.71 9.98 8.54
CA GLY A 33 -14.00 8.73 8.42
C GLY A 33 -13.84 8.22 6.98
N LEU A 34 -14.23 8.99 5.97
CA LEU A 34 -14.17 8.56 4.57
C LEU A 34 -12.74 8.23 4.12
N ALA A 35 -11.75 9.06 4.46
CA ALA A 35 -10.35 8.82 4.10
C ALA A 35 -9.84 7.49 4.70
N HIS A 36 -10.12 7.26 5.99
CA HIS A 36 -9.76 6.02 6.66
C HIS A 36 -10.54 4.83 6.09
N PHE A 37 -11.81 4.99 5.75
CA PHE A 37 -12.56 3.94 5.08
C PHE A 37 -11.96 3.58 3.71
N CYS A 38 -11.62 4.58 2.89
CA CYS A 38 -10.93 4.37 1.62
C CYS A 38 -9.60 3.64 1.79
N GLU A 39 -8.83 3.95 2.83
CA GLU A 39 -7.60 3.22 3.17
C GLU A 39 -7.83 1.72 3.31
N HIS A 40 -8.84 1.30 4.09
CA HIS A 40 -9.20 -0.12 4.24
C HIS A 40 -9.67 -0.74 2.92
N MET A 41 -10.53 -0.02 2.18
CA MET A 41 -11.14 -0.56 0.96
C MET A 41 -10.13 -0.86 -0.13
N LEU A 42 -8.99 -0.17 -0.17
CA LEU A 42 -7.97 -0.42 -1.19
C LEU A 42 -7.21 -1.74 -0.98
N PHE A 43 -7.33 -2.38 0.19
CA PHE A 43 -6.81 -3.74 0.40
C PHE A 43 -7.77 -4.83 -0.07
N LEU A 44 -9.03 -4.49 -0.38
CA LEU A 44 -10.12 -5.45 -0.68
C LEU A 44 -10.30 -5.75 -2.17
N GLY A 45 -9.26 -5.50 -2.97
CA GLY A 45 -9.22 -5.83 -4.38
C GLY A 45 -9.30 -4.62 -5.32
N THR A 46 -8.91 -4.86 -6.57
CA THR A 46 -8.87 -3.90 -7.67
C THR A 46 -9.50 -4.51 -8.92
N GLU A 47 -9.74 -3.71 -9.97
CA GLU A 47 -10.26 -4.25 -11.24
C GLU A 47 -9.39 -5.38 -11.80
N LYS A 48 -8.05 -5.26 -11.68
CA LYS A 48 -7.11 -6.27 -12.16
C LYS A 48 -6.96 -7.46 -11.20
N TYR A 49 -7.18 -7.26 -9.91
CA TYR A 49 -7.12 -8.29 -8.86
C TYR A 49 -8.36 -8.21 -7.96
N PRO A 50 -9.50 -8.75 -8.42
CA PRO A 50 -10.78 -8.57 -7.73
C PRO A 50 -10.96 -9.48 -6.50
N GLU A 51 -10.06 -10.43 -6.25
CA GLU A 51 -10.12 -11.27 -5.04
C GLU A 51 -9.72 -10.44 -3.81
N GLU A 52 -10.65 -10.30 -2.87
CA GLU A 52 -10.58 -9.43 -1.69
C GLU A 52 -9.27 -9.52 -0.90
N ASN A 53 -8.66 -10.70 -0.82
CA ASN A 53 -7.45 -10.93 -0.04
C ASN A 53 -6.23 -11.29 -0.90
N ALA A 54 -6.29 -11.05 -2.22
CA ALA A 54 -5.20 -11.38 -3.14
C ALA A 54 -3.87 -10.74 -2.71
N TYR A 55 -3.91 -9.49 -2.24
CA TYR A 55 -2.72 -8.74 -1.85
C TYR A 55 -2.02 -9.29 -0.62
N HIS A 56 -2.75 -9.44 0.48
CA HIS A 56 -2.19 -10.02 1.69
C HIS A 56 -1.75 -11.48 1.50
N LYS A 57 -2.52 -12.27 0.73
CA LYS A 57 -2.15 -13.65 0.41
C LYS A 57 -0.85 -13.71 -0.38
N TYR A 58 -0.71 -12.92 -1.44
CA TYR A 58 0.52 -12.84 -2.21
C TYR A 58 1.71 -12.45 -1.33
N LEU A 59 1.60 -11.40 -0.52
CA LEU A 59 2.70 -10.97 0.34
C LEU A 59 3.09 -12.07 1.33
N SER A 60 2.11 -12.71 1.97
CA SER A 60 2.38 -13.80 2.92
C SER A 60 3.12 -15.00 2.27
N GLN A 61 2.88 -15.26 0.99
CA GLN A 61 3.56 -16.31 0.22
C GLN A 61 5.00 -15.94 -0.15
N HIS A 62 5.34 -14.65 -0.13
CA HIS A 62 6.64 -14.11 -0.54
C HIS A 62 7.37 -13.41 0.62
N ALA A 63 7.18 -13.91 1.85
CA ALA A 63 7.80 -13.40 3.07
C ALA A 63 7.54 -11.90 3.35
N GLY A 64 6.42 -11.39 2.87
CA GLY A 64 6.02 -10.00 2.94
C GLY A 64 4.81 -9.74 3.82
N THR A 65 4.63 -8.48 4.15
CA THR A 65 3.49 -7.93 4.89
C THR A 65 3.18 -6.53 4.37
N ALA A 66 1.97 -6.05 4.63
CA ALA A 66 1.60 -4.68 4.30
C ALA A 66 0.70 -4.08 5.36
N ASN A 67 0.70 -2.75 5.39
CA ASN A 67 -0.20 -1.98 6.23
C ASN A 67 -0.38 -0.57 5.65
N ALA A 68 -1.27 0.19 6.27
CA ALA A 68 -1.45 1.60 5.99
C ALA A 68 -1.84 2.36 7.27
N PHE A 69 -1.88 3.68 7.16
CA PHE A 69 -2.55 4.53 8.14
C PHE A 69 -3.03 5.84 7.51
N THR A 70 -4.16 6.34 8.01
CA THR A 70 -4.71 7.67 7.70
C THR A 70 -4.43 8.63 8.86
N ALA A 71 -3.58 9.62 8.60
CA ALA A 71 -3.34 10.75 9.48
C ALA A 71 -4.27 11.92 9.15
N ASN A 72 -4.05 13.06 9.81
CA ASN A 72 -4.86 14.26 9.61
C ASN A 72 -4.78 14.80 8.18
N ASP A 73 -3.58 14.80 7.58
CA ASP A 73 -3.29 15.44 6.29
C ASP A 73 -2.69 14.50 5.23
N HIS A 74 -2.52 13.22 5.56
CA HIS A 74 -1.99 12.24 4.63
C HIS A 74 -2.47 10.82 4.95
N THR A 75 -2.37 9.95 3.95
CA THR A 75 -2.60 8.51 4.06
C THR A 75 -1.39 7.80 3.46
N CYS A 76 -0.78 6.92 4.24
CA CYS A 76 0.44 6.22 3.85
C CYS A 76 0.17 4.73 3.72
N TYR A 77 0.56 4.14 2.59
CA TYR A 77 0.49 2.70 2.31
C TYR A 77 1.90 2.17 2.14
N TYR A 78 2.19 1.00 2.70
CA TYR A 78 3.53 0.43 2.62
C TYR A 78 3.50 -1.10 2.75
N PHE A 79 4.53 -1.72 2.19
CA PHE A 79 4.73 -3.16 2.29
C PHE A 79 6.21 -3.52 2.38
N ASP A 80 6.49 -4.73 2.84
CA ASP A 80 7.76 -5.41 2.67
C ASP A 80 7.57 -6.75 1.95
N VAL A 81 8.62 -7.25 1.29
CA VAL A 81 8.62 -8.52 0.56
C VAL A 81 10.06 -9.02 0.39
N ALA A 82 10.25 -10.32 0.15
CA ALA A 82 11.57 -10.85 -0.23
C ALA A 82 12.11 -10.15 -1.51
N PRO A 83 13.41 -9.78 -1.56
CA PRO A 83 13.94 -8.86 -2.57
C PRO A 83 13.68 -9.24 -4.03
N GLU A 84 13.72 -10.54 -4.34
CA GLU A 84 13.48 -11.09 -5.68
C GLU A 84 12.05 -10.90 -6.20
N PHE A 85 11.11 -10.53 -5.32
CA PHE A 85 9.71 -10.26 -5.65
C PHE A 85 9.37 -8.76 -5.65
N LEU A 86 10.33 -7.86 -5.42
CA LEU A 86 10.06 -6.42 -5.33
C LEU A 86 9.42 -5.89 -6.61
N GLU A 87 9.97 -6.23 -7.78
CA GLU A 87 9.47 -5.74 -9.07
C GLU A 87 8.06 -6.24 -9.35
N GLN A 88 7.78 -7.51 -9.08
CA GLN A 88 6.46 -8.11 -9.24
C GLN A 88 5.45 -7.48 -8.27
N THR A 89 5.88 -7.16 -7.05
CA THR A 89 5.01 -6.52 -6.04
C THR A 89 4.73 -5.06 -6.39
N LEU A 90 5.73 -4.31 -6.86
CA LEU A 90 5.62 -2.92 -7.34
C LEU A 90 4.88 -2.78 -8.66
N GLY A 91 5.03 -3.79 -9.52
CA GLY A 91 4.47 -3.80 -10.85
C GLY A 91 2.95 -3.73 -10.82
N PRO A 92 2.30 -3.79 -11.99
CA PRO A 92 0.85 -3.68 -12.09
C PRO A 92 0.14 -4.87 -11.43
N HIS A 93 0.83 -5.71 -10.66
CA HIS A 93 0.26 -6.85 -10.02
C HIS A 93 -0.40 -6.54 -8.68
N LEU A 94 -0.01 -5.51 -7.92
CA LEU A 94 -0.46 -5.48 -6.53
C LEU A 94 -0.54 -4.10 -5.85
N LEU A 95 0.02 -2.99 -6.36
CA LEU A 95 -0.15 -1.69 -5.69
C LEU A 95 -1.33 -0.87 -6.23
N LEU A 96 -2.38 -0.79 -5.40
CA LEU A 96 -3.04 0.41 -4.84
C LEU A 96 -3.40 1.66 -5.70
N LEU A 97 -2.88 1.84 -6.93
CA LEU A 97 -3.32 2.84 -7.92
C LEU A 97 -2.99 2.40 -9.36
#